data_AF-A0A1M6SZ96-F1
#
_entry.id   AF-A0A1M6SZ96-F1
#
_cell.length_a   1.000
_cell.length_b   1.000
_cell.length_c   1.000
_cell.angle_alpha   90.00
_cell.angle_beta   90.00
_cell.angle_gamma   90.00
#
_symmetry.space_group_name_H-M   'P 1'
#
loop_
_entity.id
_entity.type
_entity.pdbx_description
1 polymer ?
#
loop_
_entity_poly.entity_id
_entity_poly.type
_entity_poly.pdbx_seq_one_letter_code
_entity_poly.pdbx_strand_id
1 'polypeptide(L)'
;MRRVFRNFVLTVVLVLTFIGIGFGQENLKPRIDYQVVKRLDCKHLKVTLTTHCLIEVMNSAYRTCLADDQYVLITNEKESKKLINSSSPKYSFDMFSEFVDENEDIVNKKLKDKKVLDYEISEVMCYTDKKGKPYIGLEYYRGGNCAECTYLEVYDEFGNLVISDREKISLSRKNLPYSEYHTKLRQIAKNTKNKMKKLGLVKVKSIEGR
;
A
#
# COMPACT_ATOMS: atom_id res chain seq x y z
N MET A 1 -65.17 6.67 -18.06
CA MET A 1 -63.73 6.32 -18.08
C MET A 1 -62.75 7.48 -17.83
N ARG A 2 -63.17 8.71 -17.45
CA ARG A 2 -62.23 9.84 -17.17
C ARG A 2 -61.84 10.05 -15.70
N ARG A 3 -62.54 9.44 -14.73
CA ARG A 3 -62.27 9.62 -13.29
C ARG A 3 -61.26 8.64 -12.69
N VAL A 4 -61.07 7.47 -13.30
CA VAL A 4 -60.15 6.43 -12.76
C VAL A 4 -58.68 6.75 -13.06
N PHE A 5 -58.39 7.38 -14.21
CA PHE A 5 -57.02 7.76 -14.59
C PHE A 5 -56.41 8.88 -13.73
N ARG A 6 -57.24 9.76 -13.14
CA ARG A 6 -56.75 10.90 -12.35
C ARG A 6 -56.24 10.49 -10.97
N ASN A 7 -56.81 9.42 -10.39
CA ASN A 7 -56.34 8.88 -9.12
C ASN A 7 -55.05 8.05 -9.31
N PHE A 8 -54.86 7.38 -10.45
CA PHE A 8 -53.67 6.58 -10.70
C PHE A 8 -52.39 7.43 -10.88
N VAL A 9 -52.52 8.59 -11.55
CA VAL A 9 -51.39 9.52 -11.74
C VAL A 9 -50.95 10.14 -10.42
N LEU A 10 -51.87 10.46 -9.52
CA LEU A 10 -51.55 11.02 -8.20
C LEU A 10 -50.82 10.00 -7.30
N THR A 11 -51.19 8.71 -7.35
CA THR A 11 -50.50 7.68 -6.57
C THR A 11 -49.08 7.41 -7.10
N VAL A 12 -48.87 7.41 -8.42
CA VAL A 12 -47.53 7.21 -9.01
C VAL A 12 -46.60 8.37 -8.71
N VAL A 13 -47.09 9.62 -8.71
CA VAL A 13 -46.28 10.79 -8.35
C VAL A 13 -45.92 10.80 -6.86
N LEU A 14 -46.81 10.37 -5.97
CA LEU A 14 -46.53 10.27 -4.53
C LEU A 14 -45.56 9.13 -4.18
N VAL A 15 -45.57 8.02 -4.93
CA VAL A 15 -44.57 6.95 -4.77
C VAL A 15 -43.20 7.37 -5.30
N LEU A 16 -43.14 8.17 -6.38
CA LEU A 16 -41.88 8.68 -6.91
C LEU A 16 -41.24 9.77 -6.04
N THR A 17 -42.02 10.56 -5.28
CA THR A 17 -41.45 11.51 -4.31
C THR A 17 -40.95 10.82 -3.03
N PHE A 18 -41.45 9.63 -2.68
CA PHE A 18 -40.93 8.84 -1.56
C PHE A 18 -39.67 8.02 -1.90
N ILE A 19 -39.37 7.76 -3.17
CA ILE A 19 -38.06 7.23 -3.59
C ILE A 19 -36.98 8.34 -3.56
N GLY A 20 -37.38 9.61 -3.44
CA GLY A 20 -36.50 10.75 -3.19
C GLY A 20 -36.01 10.89 -1.74
N ILE A 21 -36.22 9.89 -0.88
CA ILE A 21 -35.68 9.88 0.48
C ILE A 21 -34.27 9.28 0.44
N GLY A 22 -33.29 10.19 0.39
CA GLY A 22 -32.05 9.99 1.13
C GLY A 22 -31.02 9.05 0.52
N PHE A 23 -30.50 9.37 -0.66
CA PHE A 23 -29.04 9.32 -0.80
C PHE A 23 -28.48 10.55 -0.09
N GLY A 24 -28.62 10.59 1.24
CA GLY A 24 -27.66 11.33 2.01
C GLY A 24 -26.32 10.70 1.68
N GLN A 25 -25.40 11.46 1.11
CA GLN A 25 -24.00 11.18 1.36
C GLN A 25 -23.88 11.16 2.88
N GLU A 26 -23.97 9.99 3.50
CA GLU A 26 -23.46 9.82 4.84
C GLU A 26 -22.03 10.32 4.75
N ASN A 27 -21.72 11.40 5.48
CA ASN A 27 -20.36 11.85 5.71
C ASN A 27 -19.63 10.67 6.37
N LEU A 28 -19.08 9.78 5.53
CA LEU A 28 -18.33 8.61 5.95
C LEU A 28 -17.14 9.14 6.71
N LYS A 29 -17.18 9.01 8.03
CA LYS A 29 -16.06 9.39 8.88
C LYS A 29 -14.92 8.41 8.57
N PRO A 30 -13.69 8.91 8.37
CA PRO A 30 -12.55 8.03 8.11
C PRO A 30 -12.35 7.09 9.30
N ARG A 31 -12.04 5.82 9.04
CA ARG A 31 -11.65 4.88 10.09
C ARG A 31 -10.33 5.32 10.71
N ILE A 32 -10.20 5.15 12.02
CA ILE A 32 -9.02 5.52 12.80
C ILE A 32 -8.54 4.26 13.54
N ASP A 33 -7.23 4.06 13.62
CA ASP A 33 -6.57 3.02 14.42
C ASP A 33 -7.10 1.61 14.12
N TYR A 34 -6.76 1.11 12.92
CA TYR A 34 -7.22 -0.20 12.44
C TYR A 34 -6.11 -0.98 11.74
N GLN A 35 -6.32 -2.28 11.58
CA GLN A 35 -5.37 -3.16 10.88
C GLN A 35 -5.97 -3.68 9.57
N VAL A 36 -5.12 -3.71 8.54
CA VAL A 36 -5.39 -4.38 7.27
C VAL A 36 -4.45 -5.58 7.18
N VAL A 37 -5.01 -6.76 6.91
CA VAL A 37 -4.25 -8.00 6.79
C VAL A 37 -4.46 -8.58 5.40
N LYS A 38 -3.38 -8.74 4.65
CA LYS A 38 -3.36 -9.38 3.34
C LYS A 38 -2.58 -10.69 3.42
N ARG A 39 -3.18 -11.79 3.00
CA ARG A 39 -2.56 -13.12 2.98
C ARG A 39 -2.28 -13.55 1.55
N LEU A 40 -1.06 -14.01 1.29
CA LEU A 40 -0.62 -14.50 0.00
C LEU A 40 -0.01 -15.90 0.17
N ASP A 41 -0.33 -16.78 -0.76
CA ASP A 41 0.34 -18.06 -0.93
C ASP A 41 1.38 -17.95 -2.06
N CYS A 42 2.65 -18.10 -1.69
CA CYS A 42 3.81 -18.10 -2.56
C CYS A 42 4.35 -19.53 -2.76
N LYS A 43 3.46 -20.52 -2.96
CA LYS A 43 3.73 -21.97 -3.08
C LYS A 43 4.31 -22.59 -1.81
N HIS A 44 5.57 -22.31 -1.53
CA HIS A 44 6.34 -22.89 -0.42
C HIS A 44 6.43 -21.93 0.77
N LEU A 45 5.95 -20.70 0.60
CA LEU A 45 5.90 -19.67 1.63
C LEU A 45 4.46 -19.16 1.77
N LYS A 46 3.93 -19.18 2.99
CA LYS A 46 2.75 -18.40 3.34
C LYS A 46 3.20 -17.04 3.82
N VAL A 47 2.64 -15.98 3.24
CA VAL A 47 3.04 -14.60 3.51
C VAL A 47 1.83 -13.83 4.03
N THR A 48 2.00 -13.16 5.16
CA THR A 48 0.99 -12.25 5.71
C THR A 48 1.59 -10.86 5.78
N LEU A 49 1.03 -9.92 5.02
CA LEU A 49 1.30 -8.49 5.16
C LEU A 49 0.28 -7.91 6.12
N THR A 50 0.75 -7.30 7.20
CA THR A 50 -0.08 -6.55 8.15
C THR A 50 0.30 -5.09 8.06
N THR A 51 -0.70 -4.24 7.88
CA THR A 51 -0.59 -2.78 7.89
C THR A 51 -1.40 -2.23 9.05
N HIS A 52 -0.74 -1.47 9.92
CA HIS A 52 -1.42 -0.68 10.94
C HIS A 52 -1.68 0.73 10.41
N CYS A 53 -2.95 1.07 10.28
CA CYS A 53 -3.44 2.32 9.72
C CYS A 53 -3.87 3.25 10.84
N LEU A 54 -3.25 4.44 10.91
CA LEU A 54 -3.66 5.49 11.83
C LEU A 54 -5.00 6.10 11.43
N ILE A 55 -5.17 6.37 10.13
CA ILE A 55 -6.37 6.96 9.56
C ILE A 55 -6.56 6.53 8.12
N GLU A 56 -7.79 6.27 7.71
CA GLU A 56 -8.18 6.00 6.33
C GLU A 56 -8.07 7.25 5.46
N VAL A 57 -7.53 7.11 4.25
CA VAL A 57 -7.41 8.20 3.29
C VAL A 57 -8.46 8.00 2.21
N MET A 58 -9.46 8.87 2.18
CA MET A 58 -10.61 8.73 1.28
C MET A 58 -10.34 9.28 -0.13
N ASN A 59 -9.43 10.25 -0.25
CA ASN A 59 -9.20 11.02 -1.48
C ASN A 59 -7.81 10.78 -2.10
N SER A 60 -7.29 9.56 -2.00
CA SER A 60 -6.02 9.20 -2.63
C SER A 60 -6.17 8.04 -3.60
N ALA A 61 -5.62 8.21 -4.81
CA ALA A 61 -5.58 7.17 -5.83
C ALA A 61 -4.51 6.10 -5.57
N TYR A 62 -3.62 6.31 -4.60
CA TYR A 62 -2.45 5.44 -4.43
C TYR A 62 -2.23 4.92 -3.02
N ARG A 63 -2.90 5.50 -2.01
CA ARG A 63 -2.74 5.13 -0.61
C ARG A 63 -4.11 5.01 0.02
N THR A 64 -4.35 3.91 0.73
CA THR A 64 -5.65 3.64 1.35
C THR A 64 -5.74 4.14 2.79
N CYS A 65 -4.60 4.36 3.45
CA CYS A 65 -4.55 4.86 4.82
C CYS A 65 -3.20 5.53 5.11
N LEU A 66 -3.08 6.36 6.15
CA LEU A 66 -1.77 6.75 6.68
C LEU A 66 -1.30 5.69 7.67
N ALA A 67 -0.41 4.81 7.24
CA ALA A 67 0.12 3.74 8.08
C ALA A 67 1.31 4.20 8.94
N ASP A 68 1.33 3.85 10.23
CA ASP A 68 2.50 4.03 11.09
C ASP A 68 3.37 2.78 11.15
N ASP A 69 2.84 1.60 10.82
CA ASP A 69 3.59 0.36 10.81
C ASP A 69 3.13 -0.62 9.74
N GLN A 70 4.10 -1.38 9.23
CA GLN A 70 3.87 -2.46 8.28
C GLN A 70 4.91 -3.54 8.52
N TYR A 71 4.48 -4.80 8.49
CA TYR A 71 5.39 -5.92 8.56
C TYR A 71 4.87 -7.10 7.74
N VAL A 72 5.81 -7.95 7.35
CA VAL A 72 5.55 -9.18 6.61
C VAL A 72 5.96 -10.36 7.47
N LEU A 73 5.01 -11.26 7.72
CA LEU A 73 5.27 -12.54 8.34
C LEU A 73 5.40 -13.61 7.26
N ILE A 74 6.60 -14.16 7.12
CA ILE A 74 6.87 -15.32 6.25
C ILE A 74 6.77 -16.58 7.10
N THR A 75 6.00 -17.56 6.65
CA THR A 75 5.94 -18.90 7.22
C THR A 75 6.32 -19.91 6.15
N ASN A 76 7.36 -20.71 6.40
CA ASN A 76 7.77 -21.77 5.48
C ASN A 76 7.04 -23.09 5.76
N GLU A 77 7.30 -24.12 4.94
CA GLU A 77 6.69 -25.46 5.08
C GLU A 77 6.98 -26.14 6.42
N LYS A 78 8.08 -25.78 7.10
CA LYS A 78 8.45 -26.28 8.43
C LYS A 78 7.82 -25.46 9.56
N GLU A 79 6.87 -24.58 9.24
CA GLU A 79 6.20 -23.64 10.14
C GLU A 79 7.14 -22.67 10.86
N SER A 80 8.38 -22.53 10.39
CA SER A 80 9.29 -21.49 10.88
C SER A 80 8.77 -20.14 10.41
N LYS A 81 8.60 -19.23 11.37
CA LYS A 81 8.07 -17.88 11.18
C LYS A 81 9.20 -16.86 11.21
N LYS A 82 9.20 -15.96 10.24
CA LYS A 82 10.10 -14.80 10.20
C LYS A 82 9.31 -13.52 10.00
N LEU A 83 9.56 -12.56 10.88
CA LEU A 83 9.04 -11.21 10.79
C LEU A 83 10.03 -10.31 10.04
N ILE A 84 9.53 -9.59 9.03
CA ILE A 84 10.25 -8.55 8.31
C ILE A 84 9.49 -7.25 8.53
N ASN A 85 10.08 -6.33 9.29
CA ASN A 85 9.50 -5.00 9.49
C ASN A 85 9.72 -4.15 8.23
N SER A 86 8.77 -3.26 7.93
CA SER A 86 8.91 -2.30 6.84
C SER A 86 10.18 -1.48 7.01
N SER A 87 10.94 -1.39 5.94
CA SER A 87 12.12 -0.55 5.84
C SER A 87 11.76 0.91 5.61
N SER A 88 10.50 1.28 5.40
CA SER A 88 10.16 2.66 5.06
C SER A 88 10.57 3.64 6.17
N PRO A 89 11.17 4.80 5.82
CA PRO A 89 11.35 5.86 6.80
C PRO A 89 9.99 6.33 7.34
N LYS A 90 9.98 6.81 8.59
CA LYS A 90 8.80 7.38 9.24
C LYS A 90 8.99 8.87 9.48
N TYR A 91 7.99 9.69 9.17
CA TYR A 91 7.98 11.15 9.35
C TYR A 91 6.86 11.59 10.29
N SER A 92 6.95 12.83 10.80
CA SER A 92 5.87 13.41 11.60
C SER A 92 4.56 13.39 10.82
N PHE A 93 3.44 13.12 11.51
CA PHE A 93 2.11 13.16 10.93
C PHE A 93 1.82 14.49 10.21
N ASP A 94 2.34 15.61 10.72
CA ASP A 94 2.17 16.94 10.14
C ASP A 94 2.63 17.04 8.67
N MET A 95 3.55 16.19 8.23
CA MET A 95 3.98 16.14 6.81
C MET A 95 2.91 15.57 5.87
N PHE A 96 1.88 14.93 6.41
CA PHE A 96 0.82 14.22 5.67
C PHE A 96 -0.55 14.87 5.89
N SER A 97 -0.60 16.11 6.39
CA SER A 97 -1.84 16.83 6.65
C SER A 97 -2.70 16.98 5.40
N GLU A 98 -2.09 17.00 4.21
CA GLU A 98 -2.79 17.06 2.91
C GLU A 98 -3.72 15.87 2.63
N PHE A 99 -3.58 14.75 3.35
CA PHE A 99 -4.44 13.57 3.19
C PHE A 99 -5.67 13.58 4.09
N VAL A 100 -5.88 14.61 4.90
CA VAL A 100 -6.92 14.66 5.95
C VAL A 100 -7.85 15.84 5.68
N ASP A 101 -8.98 15.58 5.01
CA ASP A 101 -9.78 16.69 4.45
C ASP A 101 -10.76 17.39 5.42
N GLU A 102 -11.37 16.75 6.45
CA GLU A 102 -12.56 17.40 7.08
C GLU A 102 -12.76 17.22 8.60
N ASN A 103 -11.77 16.72 9.36
CA ASN A 103 -11.83 16.67 10.84
C ASN A 103 -10.48 17.02 11.49
N GLU A 104 -9.78 18.02 10.94
CA GLU A 104 -8.42 18.40 11.32
C GLU A 104 -8.22 18.47 12.82
N ASP A 105 -9.08 19.15 13.58
CA ASP A 105 -8.82 19.41 15.00
C ASP A 105 -8.76 18.14 15.86
N ILE A 106 -9.66 17.18 15.62
CA ILE A 106 -9.72 15.93 16.41
C ILE A 106 -8.63 14.95 15.94
N VAL A 107 -8.41 14.88 14.63
CA VAL A 107 -7.41 13.99 14.02
C VAL A 107 -6.00 14.49 14.36
N ASN A 108 -5.72 15.77 14.16
CA ASN A 108 -4.44 16.38 14.51
C ASN A 108 -4.17 16.22 16.00
N LYS A 109 -5.14 16.48 16.89
CA LYS A 109 -4.92 16.28 18.34
C LYS A 109 -4.55 14.83 18.72
N LYS A 110 -5.13 13.82 18.05
CA LYS A 110 -4.84 12.41 18.34
C LYS A 110 -3.57 11.88 17.66
N LEU A 111 -3.21 12.43 16.50
CA LEU A 111 -2.16 11.89 15.63
C LEU A 111 -0.90 12.75 15.55
N LYS A 112 -0.87 13.96 16.11
CA LYS A 112 0.27 14.91 16.04
C LYS A 112 1.62 14.30 16.41
N ASP A 113 1.68 13.47 17.44
CA ASP A 113 2.93 12.85 17.91
C ASP A 113 3.23 11.52 17.21
N LYS A 114 2.36 11.07 16.30
CA LYS A 114 2.54 9.82 15.55
C LYS A 114 3.51 10.03 14.39
N LYS A 115 4.16 8.93 14.01
CA LYS A 115 5.02 8.90 12.83
C LYS A 115 4.42 8.00 11.76
N VAL A 116 4.37 8.50 10.53
CA VAL A 116 3.75 7.83 9.38
C VAL A 116 4.82 7.32 8.43
N LEU A 117 4.63 6.12 7.89
CA LEU A 117 5.46 5.54 6.85
C LEU A 117 5.38 6.39 5.57
N ASP A 118 6.53 6.86 5.10
CA ASP A 118 6.67 7.60 3.83
C ASP A 118 6.26 6.73 2.63
N TYR A 119 6.62 5.44 2.65
CA TYR A 119 6.27 4.45 1.63
C TYR A 119 5.49 3.29 2.25
N GLU A 120 4.48 2.83 1.55
CA GLU A 120 3.75 1.61 1.91
C GLU A 120 4.19 0.45 1.05
N ILE A 121 4.19 -0.76 1.61
CA ILE A 121 4.30 -2.00 0.83
C ILE A 121 3.04 -2.09 -0.04
N SER A 122 3.18 -1.74 -1.32
CA SER A 122 2.09 -1.74 -2.31
C SER A 122 1.85 -3.12 -2.90
N GLU A 123 2.93 -3.88 -3.11
CA GLU A 123 2.86 -5.23 -3.66
C GLU A 123 3.83 -6.18 -2.93
N VAL A 124 3.33 -7.38 -2.65
CA VAL A 124 4.14 -8.53 -2.23
C VAL A 124 4.24 -9.47 -3.41
N MET A 125 5.45 -9.66 -3.92
CA MET A 125 5.75 -10.50 -5.08
C MET A 125 6.43 -11.79 -4.65
N CYS A 126 6.01 -12.90 -5.25
CA CYS A 126 6.67 -14.19 -5.06
C CYS A 126 7.68 -14.42 -6.20
N TYR A 127 8.90 -14.85 -5.86
CA TYR A 127 9.91 -15.26 -6.82
C TYR A 127 10.43 -16.66 -6.52
N THR A 128 10.98 -17.32 -7.54
CA THR A 128 11.79 -18.53 -7.38
C THR A 128 13.09 -18.41 -8.16
N ASP A 129 14.18 -18.96 -7.63
CA ASP A 129 15.42 -19.13 -8.41
C ASP A 129 15.38 -20.37 -9.31
N LYS A 130 16.47 -20.60 -10.06
CA LYS A 130 16.62 -21.78 -10.95
C LYS A 130 16.60 -23.13 -10.22
N LYS A 131 16.86 -23.14 -8.91
CA LYS A 131 16.84 -24.33 -8.05
C LYS A 131 15.49 -24.49 -7.35
N GLY A 132 14.52 -23.63 -7.63
CA GLY A 132 13.20 -23.64 -7.00
C GLY A 132 13.16 -23.01 -5.61
N LYS A 133 14.23 -22.36 -5.14
CA LYS A 133 14.22 -21.70 -3.82
C LYS A 133 13.31 -20.48 -3.86
N PRO A 134 12.43 -20.28 -2.86
CA PRO A 134 11.49 -19.18 -2.84
C PRO A 134 12.13 -17.89 -2.30
N TYR A 135 11.69 -16.75 -2.82
CA TYR A 135 12.06 -15.41 -2.38
C TYR A 135 10.82 -14.52 -2.39
N ILE A 136 10.80 -13.52 -1.51
CA ILE A 136 9.71 -12.53 -1.44
C ILE A 136 10.26 -11.17 -1.84
N GLY A 137 9.63 -10.52 -2.82
CA GLY A 137 9.85 -9.11 -3.12
C GLY A 137 8.79 -8.25 -2.47
N LEU A 138 9.22 -7.15 -1.86
CA LEU A 138 8.36 -6.11 -1.31
C LEU A 138 8.58 -4.86 -2.16
N GLU A 139 7.56 -4.48 -2.92
CA GLU A 139 7.52 -3.19 -3.59
C GLU A 139 6.94 -2.15 -2.63
N TYR A 140 7.66 -1.05 -2.47
CA TYR A 140 7.28 0.07 -1.65
C TYR A 140 6.93 1.25 -2.55
N TYR A 141 5.81 1.91 -2.28
CA TYR A 141 5.34 3.04 -3.07
C TYR A 141 4.82 4.17 -2.18
N ARG A 142 5.09 5.42 -2.57
CA ARG A 142 4.61 6.62 -1.85
C ARG A 142 3.69 7.52 -2.67
N GLY A 143 3.25 7.09 -3.85
CA GLY A 143 2.53 7.97 -4.79
C GLY A 143 3.46 8.75 -5.71
N GLY A 144 2.90 9.25 -6.81
CA GLY A 144 3.61 10.02 -7.83
C GLY A 144 4.25 9.17 -8.94
N ASN A 145 4.74 9.85 -9.97
CA ASN A 145 5.39 9.25 -11.13
C ASN A 145 6.88 9.61 -11.14
N CYS A 146 7.64 9.01 -10.22
CA CYS A 146 9.08 9.25 -10.10
C CYS A 146 9.85 7.96 -9.76
N ALA A 147 11.13 7.88 -10.12
CA ALA A 147 11.93 6.66 -9.95
C ALA A 147 12.21 6.35 -8.47
N GLU A 148 12.29 7.38 -7.65
CA GLU A 148 12.43 7.33 -6.20
C GLU A 148 11.09 7.17 -5.48
N CYS A 149 9.95 7.32 -6.16
CA CYS A 149 8.62 7.12 -5.59
C CYS A 149 8.35 5.63 -5.31
N THR A 150 9.18 4.75 -5.88
CA THR A 150 9.14 3.30 -5.65
C THR A 150 10.52 2.73 -5.35
N TYR A 151 10.57 1.74 -4.46
CA TYR A 151 11.74 0.91 -4.28
C TYR A 151 11.36 -0.55 -4.00
N LEU A 152 12.27 -1.45 -4.32
CA LEU A 152 12.12 -2.89 -4.21
C LEU A 152 13.13 -3.44 -3.21
N GLU A 153 12.66 -4.30 -2.33
CA GLU A 153 13.48 -5.15 -1.49
C GLU A 153 13.14 -6.62 -1.73
N VAL A 154 14.14 -7.48 -1.86
CA VAL A 154 13.97 -8.93 -2.04
C VAL A 154 14.61 -9.65 -0.87
N TYR A 155 13.84 -10.56 -0.28
CA TYR A 155 14.19 -11.36 0.87
C TYR A 155 14.22 -12.85 0.50
N ASP A 156 15.14 -13.60 1.10
CA ASP A 156 15.16 -15.06 1.00
C ASP A 156 14.08 -15.72 1.87
N GLU A 157 13.98 -17.05 1.80
CA GLU A 157 13.03 -17.86 2.57
C GLU A 157 13.20 -17.77 4.11
N PHE A 158 14.32 -17.22 4.57
CA PHE A 158 14.63 -16.98 5.99
C PHE A 158 14.45 -15.51 6.38
N GLY A 159 13.93 -14.68 5.47
CA GLY A 159 13.73 -13.25 5.62
C GLY A 159 15.01 -12.44 5.74
N ASN A 160 16.12 -12.89 5.15
CA ASN A 160 17.31 -12.07 4.99
C ASN A 160 17.21 -11.23 3.73
N LEU A 161 17.55 -9.95 3.83
CA LEU A 161 17.57 -9.04 2.69
C LEU A 161 18.73 -9.41 1.73
N VAL A 162 18.40 -9.73 0.47
CA VAL A 162 19.38 -10.12 -0.56
C VAL A 162 19.56 -9.06 -1.64
N ILE A 163 18.51 -8.29 -1.94
CA ILE A 163 18.53 -7.22 -2.94
C ILE A 163 17.72 -6.05 -2.37
N SER A 164 18.25 -4.84 -2.50
CA SER A 164 17.50 -3.61 -2.22
C SER A 164 17.96 -2.53 -3.18
N ASP A 165 17.01 -1.73 -3.66
CA ASP A 165 17.28 -0.51 -4.42
C ASP A 165 16.84 0.76 -3.67
N ARG A 166 16.60 0.62 -2.35
CA ARG A 166 16.20 1.67 -1.41
C ARG A 166 17.12 2.89 -1.40
N GLU A 167 18.37 2.73 -1.84
CA GLU A 167 19.32 3.85 -1.97
C GLU A 167 18.81 4.98 -2.89
N LYS A 168 17.86 4.70 -3.81
CA LYS A 168 17.16 5.72 -4.61
C LYS A 168 16.56 6.83 -3.74
N ILE A 169 15.97 6.48 -2.60
CA ILE A 169 15.32 7.43 -1.69
C ILE A 169 16.34 8.47 -1.21
N SER A 170 17.54 8.02 -0.86
CA SER A 170 18.60 8.90 -0.35
C SER A 170 19.13 9.86 -1.41
N LEU A 171 19.06 9.51 -2.69
CA LEU A 171 19.53 10.37 -3.79
C LEU A 171 18.65 11.61 -3.95
N SER A 172 17.33 11.48 -3.77
CA SER A 172 16.40 12.61 -3.90
C SER A 172 16.68 13.74 -2.92
N ARG A 173 17.36 13.44 -1.80
CA ARG A 173 17.73 14.40 -0.75
C ARG A 173 19.11 15.02 -0.96
N LYS A 174 19.86 14.53 -1.95
CA LYS A 174 21.17 15.08 -2.28
C LYS A 174 20.96 16.15 -3.35
N ASN A 175 21.51 17.34 -3.11
CA ASN A 175 21.54 18.45 -4.08
C ASN A 175 22.54 18.13 -5.21
N LEU A 176 22.24 17.09 -5.99
CA LEU A 176 23.08 16.67 -7.11
C LEU A 176 22.67 17.41 -8.39
N PRO A 177 23.62 17.67 -9.30
CA PRO A 177 23.30 18.04 -10.67
C PRO A 177 22.36 17.00 -11.31
N TYR A 178 21.39 17.45 -12.10
CA TYR A 178 20.38 16.60 -12.74
C TYR A 178 20.99 15.41 -13.51
N SER A 179 22.04 15.64 -14.28
CA SER A 179 22.74 14.60 -15.04
C SER A 179 23.34 13.51 -14.14
N GLU A 180 23.95 13.91 -13.03
CA GLU A 180 24.50 13.00 -12.03
C GLU A 180 23.39 12.20 -11.33
N TYR A 181 22.31 12.88 -10.94
CA TYR A 181 21.14 12.27 -10.30
C TYR A 181 20.58 11.12 -11.14
N HIS A 182 20.27 11.38 -12.41
CA HIS A 182 19.74 10.36 -13.32
C HIS A 182 20.72 9.24 -13.61
N THR A 183 22.02 9.55 -13.69
CA THR A 183 23.05 8.53 -13.90
C THR A 183 23.11 7.56 -12.72
N LYS A 184 23.06 8.07 -11.49
CA LYS A 184 23.04 7.22 -10.28
C LYS A 184 21.77 6.39 -10.21
N LEU A 185 20.58 6.95 -10.46
CA LEU A 185 19.33 6.17 -10.51
C LEU A 185 19.40 5.00 -11.50
N ARG A 186 19.92 5.23 -12.71
CA ARG A 186 20.10 4.17 -13.72
C ARG A 186 21.08 3.10 -13.23
N GLN A 187 22.17 3.50 -12.58
CA GLN A 187 23.15 2.56 -12.05
C GLN A 187 22.55 1.67 -10.96
N ILE A 188 21.76 2.25 -10.06
CA ILE A 188 21.04 1.51 -9.00
C ILE A 188 20.10 0.48 -9.64
N ALA A 189 19.23 0.91 -10.56
CA ALA A 189 18.29 0.03 -11.25
C ALA A 189 19.02 -1.11 -12.01
N LYS A 190 20.13 -0.79 -12.69
CA LYS A 190 20.96 -1.78 -13.38
C LYS A 190 21.59 -2.78 -12.41
N ASN A 191 22.10 -2.32 -11.27
CA ASN A 191 22.69 -3.18 -10.24
C ASN A 191 21.65 -4.16 -9.67
N THR A 192 20.45 -3.67 -9.35
CA THR A 192 19.32 -4.47 -8.87
C THR A 192 18.90 -5.53 -9.89
N LYS A 193 18.68 -5.12 -11.14
CA LYS A 193 18.36 -6.05 -12.24
C LYS A 193 19.44 -7.11 -12.44
N ASN A 194 20.71 -6.73 -12.36
CA ASN A 194 21.83 -7.67 -12.49
C ASN A 194 21.88 -8.66 -11.32
N LYS A 195 21.63 -8.22 -10.08
CA LYS A 195 21.54 -9.11 -8.92
C LYS A 195 20.38 -10.10 -9.06
N MET A 196 19.19 -9.64 -9.46
CA MET A 196 18.04 -10.52 -9.72
C MET A 196 18.34 -11.54 -10.81
N LYS A 197 18.97 -11.11 -11.92
CA LYS A 197 19.39 -12.00 -13.01
C LYS A 197 20.45 -13.02 -12.57
N LYS A 198 21.41 -12.61 -11.74
CA LYS A 198 22.46 -13.48 -11.20
C LYS A 198 21.88 -14.58 -10.30
N LEU A 199 20.90 -14.24 -9.47
CA LEU A 199 20.14 -15.21 -8.69
C LEU A 199 19.20 -16.05 -9.56
N GLY A 200 18.88 -15.59 -10.77
CA GLY A 200 17.96 -16.27 -11.68
C GLY A 200 16.52 -16.22 -11.19
N LEU A 201 16.13 -15.11 -10.56
CA LEU A 201 14.79 -14.92 -10.02
C LEU A 201 13.76 -14.78 -11.15
N VAL A 202 12.69 -15.56 -11.04
CA VAL A 202 11.52 -15.49 -11.92
C VAL A 202 10.29 -15.24 -11.06
N LYS A 203 9.47 -14.24 -11.42
CA LYS A 203 8.21 -13.96 -10.71
C LYS A 203 7.26 -15.14 -10.91
N VAL A 204 6.71 -15.65 -9.81
CA VAL A 204 5.70 -16.71 -9.82
C VAL A 204 4.36 -16.12 -9.39
N LYS A 205 3.28 -16.72 -9.88
CA LYS A 205 1.92 -16.28 -9.53
C LYS A 205 1.66 -16.54 -8.04
N SER A 206 1.26 -15.49 -7.33
CA SER A 206 0.71 -15.58 -5.97
C SER A 206 -0.78 -15.87 -6.04
N ILE A 207 -1.31 -16.60 -5.06
CA ILE A 207 -2.74 -16.75 -4.85
C ILE A 207 -3.11 -15.93 -3.61
N GLU A 208 -4.05 -14.99 -3.74
CA GLU A 208 -4.58 -14.29 -2.58
C GLU A 208 -5.40 -15.28 -1.75
N GLY A 209 -4.97 -15.47 -0.49
CA GLY A 209 -5.67 -16.32 0.46
C GLY A 209 -6.88 -15.58 1.02
N ARG A 210 -8.03 -16.26 1.07
CA ARG A 210 -9.22 -15.77 1.78
C ARG A 210 -8.99 -15.77 3.30
#